data_AF-A0A381VK43-F1
#
_entry.id   AF-A0A381VK43-F1
#
_cell.length_a   1.000
_cell.length_b   1.000
_cell.length_c   1.000
_cell.angle_alpha   90.00
_cell.angle_beta   90.00
_cell.angle_gamma   90.00
#
_symmetry.space_group_name_H-M   'P 1'
#
loop_
_entity.id
_entity.type
_entity.pdbx_description
1 polymer ?
#
loop_
_entity_poly.entity_id
_entity_poly.type
_entity_poly.pdbx_seq_one_letter_code
_entity_poly.pdbx_strand_id
1 'polypeptide(L)'
;MKKPIDSLFNQRIALSLGAFGLALLLWIFVVSENEYTMVLDLPIEARNLSVQKAHREEVPPFATVRLKGMGRDLFKSFILKKFAGFK
;
A
#
# COMPACT_ATOMS: atom_id res chain seq x y z
N MET A 1 4.35 28.63 42.22
CA MET A 1 4.02 28.53 40.77
C MET A 1 2.79 27.65 40.60
N LYS A 2 1.60 28.23 40.33
CA LYS A 2 0.40 27.47 39.95
C LYS A 2 0.54 27.10 38.47
N LYS A 3 0.69 25.81 38.15
CA LYS A 3 0.54 25.35 36.76
C LYS A 3 -0.91 25.64 36.35
N PRO A 4 -1.16 26.35 35.22
CA PRO A 4 -2.51 26.68 34.81
C PRO A 4 -3.30 25.39 34.59
N ILE A 5 -4.52 25.35 35.11
CA ILE A 5 -5.42 24.18 35.05
C ILE A 5 -5.60 23.71 33.59
N ASP A 6 -5.54 24.65 32.64
CA ASP A 6 -5.58 24.42 31.20
C ASP A 6 -4.43 23.54 30.68
N SER A 7 -3.24 23.64 31.28
CA SER A 7 -2.07 22.82 30.90
C SER A 7 -2.25 21.36 31.28
N LEU A 8 -2.91 21.07 32.40
CA LEU A 8 -3.18 19.70 32.84
C LEU A 8 -4.27 19.04 31.99
N PHE A 9 -5.29 19.82 31.58
CA PHE A 9 -6.37 19.35 30.71
C PHE A 9 -5.86 19.03 29.29
N ASN A 10 -5.08 19.94 28.69
CA ASN A 10 -4.47 19.73 27.38
C ASN A 10 -3.52 18.53 27.37
N GLN A 11 -2.75 18.33 28.45
CA GLN A 11 -1.88 17.17 28.59
C GLN A 11 -2.68 15.86 28.64
N ARG A 12 -3.81 15.82 29.36
CA ARG A 12 -4.66 14.63 29.45
C ARG A 12 -5.33 14.30 28.12
N ILE A 13 -5.79 15.32 27.38
CA ILE A 13 -6.33 15.14 26.03
C ILE A 13 -5.24 14.65 25.08
N ALA A 14 -4.06 15.26 25.09
CA ALA A 14 -2.94 14.86 24.24
C ALA A 14 -2.52 13.40 24.49
N LEU A 15 -2.44 12.98 25.77
CA LEU A 15 -2.15 11.60 26.13
C LEU A 15 -3.25 10.64 25.68
N SER A 16 -4.53 11.02 25.86
CA SER A 16 -5.67 10.19 25.45
C SER A 16 -5.73 10.04 23.92
N LEU A 17 -5.50 11.13 23.20
CA LEU A 17 -5.45 11.15 21.74
C LEU A 17 -4.24 10.36 21.22
N GLY A 18 -3.10 10.44 21.90
CA GLY A 18 -1.92 9.64 21.60
C GLY A 18 -2.16 8.15 21.81
N ALA A 19 -2.80 7.76 22.92
CA ALA A 19 -3.18 6.37 23.17
C ALA A 19 -4.20 5.85 22.15
N PHE A 20 -5.19 6.67 21.80
CA PHE A 20 -6.16 6.35 20.74
C PHE A 20 -5.49 6.19 19.37
N GLY A 21 -4.58 7.11 19.01
CA GLY A 21 -3.80 7.03 17.79
C GLY A 21 -2.93 5.77 17.73
N LEU A 22 -2.27 5.43 18.84
CA LEU A 22 -1.49 4.19 18.95
C LEU A 22 -2.38 2.95 18.81
N ALA A 23 -3.55 2.94 19.46
CA ALA A 23 -4.51 1.83 19.34
C ALA A 23 -4.99 1.66 17.89
N LEU A 24 -5.29 2.75 17.18
CA LEU A 24 -5.64 2.72 15.77
C LEU A 24 -4.49 2.19 14.90
N LEU A 25 -3.26 2.63 15.14
CA LEU A 25 -2.08 2.14 14.40
C LEU A 25 -1.88 0.63 14.60
N LEU A 26 -1.98 0.16 15.84
CA LEU A 26 -1.88 -1.27 16.15
C LEU A 26 -3.04 -2.05 15.52
N TRP A 27 -4.25 -1.51 15.55
CA TRP A 27 -5.40 -2.13 14.92
C TRP A 27 -5.22 -2.29 13.41
N ILE A 28 -4.76 -1.24 12.71
CA ILE A 28 -4.42 -1.32 11.28
C ILE A 28 -3.35 -2.39 11.03
N PHE A 29 -2.33 -2.47 11.89
CA PHE A 29 -1.26 -3.46 11.76
C PHE A 29 -1.79 -4.90 11.89
N VAL A 30 -2.67 -5.15 12.86
CA VAL A 30 -3.33 -6.46 13.05
C VAL A 30 -4.22 -6.80 11.85
N VAL A 31 -5.08 -5.88 11.43
CA VAL A 31 -5.99 -6.08 10.29
C VAL A 31 -5.22 -6.30 8.98
N SER A 32 -4.00 -5.79 8.87
CA SER A 32 -3.13 -6.00 7.70
C SER A 32 -2.64 -7.44 7.50
N GLU A 33 -2.77 -8.31 8.50
CA GLU A 33 -2.39 -9.74 8.38
C GLU A 33 -3.43 -10.57 7.64
N ASN A 34 -4.66 -10.09 7.52
CA ASN A 34 -5.69 -10.79 6.77
C ASN A 34 -5.30 -10.90 5.29
N GLU A 35 -5.85 -11.92 4.62
CA GLU A 35 -5.73 -12.04 3.17
C GLU A 35 -6.64 -11.04 2.46
N TYR A 36 -6.06 -10.33 1.50
CA TYR A 36 -6.79 -9.47 0.59
C TYR A 36 -6.44 -9.82 -0.84
N THR A 37 -7.23 -9.27 -1.75
CA THR A 37 -6.99 -9.35 -3.19
C THR A 37 -6.86 -7.93 -3.73
N MET A 38 -5.76 -7.67 -4.44
CA MET A 38 -5.47 -6.40 -5.07
C MET A 38 -5.39 -6.59 -6.58
N VAL A 39 -6.02 -5.69 -7.33
CA VAL A 39 -5.91 -5.65 -8.79
C VAL A 39 -4.92 -4.55 -9.15
N LEU A 40 -3.92 -4.89 -9.95
CA LEU A 40 -2.86 -3.98 -10.34
C LEU A 40 -2.60 -4.07 -11.84
N ASP A 41 -2.56 -2.92 -12.50
CA ASP A 41 -2.06 -2.85 -13.88
C ASP A 41 -0.54 -2.72 -13.85
N LEU A 42 0.15 -3.65 -14.50
CA LEU A 42 1.61 -3.69 -14.64
C LEU A 42 1.99 -3.56 -16.11
N PRO A 43 3.01 -2.75 -16.47
CA PRO A 43 3.47 -2.69 -17.84
C PRO A 43 4.11 -4.03 -18.21
N ILE A 44 3.82 -4.50 -19.43
CA ILE A 44 4.39 -5.74 -19.94
C ILE A 44 5.32 -5.43 -21.12
N GLU A 45 6.57 -5.91 -21.02
CA GLU A 45 7.53 -5.87 -22.12
C GLU A 45 7.63 -7.27 -22.73
N ALA A 46 7.16 -7.42 -23.96
CA ALA A 46 7.39 -8.67 -24.70
C ALA A 46 8.85 -8.72 -25.16
N ARG A 47 9.63 -9.66 -24.61
CA ARG A 47 11.01 -9.94 -25.02
C ARG A 47 11.07 -11.20 -25.87
N ASN A 48 12.02 -11.24 -26.81
CA ASN A 48 12.30 -12.39 -27.66
C ASN A 48 11.09 -12.89 -28.48
N LEU A 49 10.34 -11.97 -29.08
CA LEU A 49 9.32 -12.31 -30.07
C LEU A 49 10.02 -12.86 -31.32
N SER A 50 9.84 -14.16 -31.61
CA SER A 50 10.39 -14.73 -32.85
C SER A 50 9.69 -14.09 -34.05
N VAL A 51 10.45 -13.75 -35.09
CA VAL A 51 9.97 -13.05 -36.30
C VAL A 51 8.79 -13.78 -36.96
N GLN A 52 8.67 -15.10 -36.75
CA GLN A 52 7.60 -15.96 -37.26
C GLN A 52 6.33 -16.00 -36.38
N LYS A 53 6.41 -15.58 -35.10
CA LYS A 53 5.28 -15.53 -34.16
C LYS A 53 4.78 -14.11 -33.88
N ALA A 54 5.45 -13.09 -34.41
CA ALA A 54 5.02 -11.69 -34.39
C ALA A 54 3.85 -11.48 -35.36
N HIS A 55 2.71 -12.12 -35.10
CA HIS A 55 1.47 -11.87 -35.81
C HIS A 55 0.91 -10.50 -35.39
N ARG A 56 1.31 -9.46 -36.12
CA ARG A 56 0.61 -8.20 -36.50
C ARG A 56 -0.23 -7.38 -35.50
N GLU A 57 -0.48 -7.83 -34.28
CA GLU A 57 -1.14 -7.06 -33.23
C GLU A 57 -0.13 -6.59 -32.20
N GLU A 58 -0.17 -5.29 -31.90
CA GLU A 58 0.65 -4.66 -30.88
C GLU A 58 0.34 -5.33 -29.53
N VAL A 59 1.37 -5.87 -28.86
CA VAL A 59 1.20 -6.44 -27.52
C VAL A 59 0.69 -5.32 -26.62
N PRO A 60 -0.41 -5.53 -25.86
CA PRO A 60 -0.96 -4.49 -25.02
C PRO A 60 0.11 -4.01 -24.04
N PRO A 61 0.28 -2.70 -23.83
CA PRO A 61 1.37 -2.16 -23.02
C PRO A 61 1.23 -2.52 -21.53
N PHE A 62 0.03 -2.86 -21.06
CA PHE A 62 -0.28 -3.18 -19.67
C PHE A 62 -1.06 -4.49 -19.56
N ALA A 63 -0.83 -5.23 -18.47
CA ALA A 63 -1.63 -6.36 -18.05
C ALA A 63 -2.23 -6.12 -16.67
N THR A 64 -3.52 -6.43 -16.53
CA THR A 64 -4.21 -6.42 -15.25
C THR A 64 -3.95 -7.72 -14.52
N VAL A 65 -3.23 -7.65 -13.41
CA VAL A 65 -2.94 -8.82 -12.55
C VAL A 65 -3.74 -8.76 -11.26
N ARG A 66 -4.13 -9.93 -10.77
CA ARG A 66 -4.78 -10.09 -9.47
C ARG A 66 -3.79 -10.72 -8.50
N LEU A 67 -3.38 -9.95 -7.50
CA LEU A 67 -2.48 -10.37 -6.45
C LEU A 67 -3.29 -10.74 -5.21
N LYS A 68 -3.07 -11.93 -4.67
CA LYS A 68 -3.65 -12.37 -3.39
C LYS A 68 -2.53 -12.51 -2.36
N GLY A 69 -2.72 -11.95 -1.17
CA GLY A 69 -1.75 -12.04 -0.09
C GLY A 69 -2.15 -11.23 1.13
N MET A 70 -1.27 -11.16 2.13
CA MET A 70 -1.49 -10.33 3.32
C MET A 70 -1.54 -8.85 2.93
N GLY A 71 -2.37 -8.07 3.61
CA GLY A 71 -2.52 -6.63 3.38
C GLY A 71 -1.19 -5.88 3.43
N ARG A 72 -0.30 -6.23 4.36
CA ARG A 72 1.06 -5.65 4.46
C ARG A 72 1.93 -5.91 3.23
N ASP A 73 1.81 -7.06 2.59
CA ASP A 73 2.63 -7.42 1.44
C ASP A 73 2.06 -6.83 0.15
N LEU A 74 0.73 -6.77 0.06
CA LEU A 74 0.05 -6.03 -1.01
C LEU A 74 0.36 -4.54 -0.92
N PHE A 75 0.38 -3.95 0.28
CA PHE A 75 0.76 -2.55 0.49
C PHE A 75 2.20 -2.27 0.04
N LYS A 76 3.15 -3.15 0.37
CA LYS A 76 4.53 -3.05 -0.15
C LYS A 76 4.54 -3.11 -1.68
N SER A 77 3.79 -4.03 -2.30
CA SER A 77 3.72 -4.15 -3.76
C SER A 77 3.17 -2.87 -4.41
N PHE A 78 2.17 -2.25 -3.78
CA PHE A 78 1.60 -0.98 -4.24
C PHE A 78 2.59 0.17 -4.15
N ILE A 79 3.34 0.29 -3.05
CA ILE A 79 4.40 1.30 -2.91
C ILE A 79 5.49 1.06 -3.96
N LEU A 80 5.94 -0.18 -4.11
CA LEU A 80 7.02 -0.54 -5.02
C LEU A 80 6.65 -0.24 -6.49
N LYS A 81 5.37 -0.34 -6.86
CA LYS A 81 4.87 0.08 -8.18
C LYS A 81 5.28 1.52 -8.51
N LYS A 82 5.31 2.43 -7.53
CA LYS A 82 5.70 3.82 -7.77
C LYS A 82 7.21 4.00 -8.04
N PHE A 83 8.04 3.08 -7.55
CA PHE A 83 9.51 3.18 -7.60
C PHE A 83 10.14 2.31 -8.69
N ALA A 84 9.45 1.28 -9.16
CA ALA A 84 9.95 0.38 -10.19
C ALA A 84 10.08 1.01 -11.59
N GLY A 85 9.86 2.33 -11.73
CA GLY A 85 10.04 3.03 -13.00
C GLY A 85 9.04 2.57 -14.08
N PHE A 86 7.88 2.06 -13.68
CA PHE A 86 6.78 1.72 -14.57
C PHE A 86 6.29 3.00 -15.27
N LYS A 87 6.84 3.26 -16.47
CA LYS A 87 6.45 4.34 -17.37
C LYS A 87 5.24 3.91 -18.20
#